data_AF-A0A6J6QY20-F1
#
_entry.id   AF-A0A6J6QY20-F1
#
_cell.length_a   1.000
_cell.length_b   1.000
_cell.length_c   1.000
_cell.angle_alpha   90.00
_cell.angle_beta   90.00
_cell.angle_gamma   90.00
#
_symmetry.space_group_name_H-M   'P 1'
#
loop_
_entity.id
_entity.type
_entity.pdbx_description
1 polymer ?
#
loop_
_entity_poly.entity_id
_entity_poly.type
_entity_poly.pdbx_seq_one_letter_code
_entity_poly.pdbx_strand_id
1 'polypeptide(L)'
;MRPHVELISEHDYIWHAAELPQGEGKAHQRNLSVDEEDGSSSMRVDFQSKWGRGPGLHHADTEYYVMSGSMTLGNQKIGPGGYIHAPKGVPMDSIVFEEGTQILHYREFGDAGFDRTENAHVGRKSDAYGDILVVDSGAMNWTEVPNAGPQPGLLIKYLHVDPVTGFYTRLVHSKEGWTDHRLAHHPCYEEAYTLQGKMSYNFGDLDVGTYFFRPARVKHGHFVSLEGGATWLLRSDGELTNWYTQNEWLRWGGEAVNYGPDGGRMTYSQSSWDLAARPSARSAHDLKQMEDSVAFQRAQGAPDKDYHQHGTHVDPSLRALGLVDDHGHAHDDHSHDVMAEWPEPSVLEHPEERTDRAHNWGTGRNYKQNIGQETPVPIISTLPVRSRSRGRWDGDGM
;
A
#
# COMPACT_ATOMS: atom_id res chain seq x y z
N MET A 1 -0.17 12.98 -10.43
CA MET A 1 -0.54 12.54 -9.08
C MET A 1 -1.24 11.21 -9.12
N ARG A 2 -0.56 10.19 -8.62
CA ARG A 2 -1.04 8.82 -8.51
C ARG A 2 -2.07 8.67 -7.37
N PRO A 3 -3.33 8.32 -7.67
CA PRO A 3 -4.38 8.22 -6.65
C PRO A 3 -4.13 7.10 -5.65
N HIS A 4 -4.59 7.31 -4.41
CA HIS A 4 -4.61 6.26 -3.40
C HIS A 4 -5.62 5.16 -3.79
N VAL A 5 -5.10 3.94 -3.94
CA VAL A 5 -5.87 2.70 -4.05
C VAL A 5 -5.70 1.90 -2.76
N GLU A 6 -6.74 1.73 -1.95
CA GLU A 6 -6.58 1.00 -0.67
C GLU A 6 -6.76 -0.52 -0.86
N LEU A 7 -7.88 -0.97 -1.43
CA LEU A 7 -8.12 -2.39 -1.70
C LEU A 7 -9.01 -2.56 -2.92
N ILE A 8 -8.45 -3.02 -4.04
CA ILE A 8 -9.23 -3.42 -5.20
C ILE A 8 -8.82 -4.82 -5.64
N SER A 9 -9.80 -5.72 -5.68
CA SER A 9 -9.61 -7.04 -6.27
C SER A 9 -9.45 -6.91 -7.77
N GLU A 10 -8.53 -7.70 -8.36
CA GLU A 10 -8.34 -7.80 -9.80
C GLU A 10 -9.67 -7.94 -10.57
N HIS A 11 -10.67 -8.62 -10.00
CA HIS A 11 -11.95 -8.88 -10.65
C HIS A 11 -12.80 -7.63 -10.88
N ASP A 12 -12.55 -6.54 -10.15
CA ASP A 12 -13.29 -5.29 -10.28
C ASP A 12 -12.69 -4.34 -11.33
N TYR A 13 -11.46 -4.61 -11.75
CA TYR A 13 -10.85 -3.83 -12.83
C TYR A 13 -11.38 -4.25 -14.19
N ILE A 14 -11.58 -3.24 -15.03
CA ILE A 14 -12.01 -3.39 -16.40
C ILE A 14 -10.81 -3.76 -17.27
N TRP A 15 -11.05 -4.59 -18.28
CA TRP A 15 -10.05 -4.95 -19.28
C TRP A 15 -9.89 -3.88 -20.35
N HIS A 16 -8.65 -3.56 -20.68
CA HIS A 16 -8.25 -2.68 -21.77
C HIS A 16 -7.33 -3.45 -22.73
N ALA A 17 -7.16 -2.96 -23.95
CA ALA A 17 -6.06 -3.41 -24.78
C ALA A 17 -4.72 -3.08 -24.08
N ALA A 18 -3.76 -4.00 -24.10
CA ALA A 18 -2.49 -3.76 -23.45
C ALA A 18 -1.69 -2.66 -24.16
N GLU A 19 -1.16 -1.71 -23.39
CA GLU A 19 -0.32 -0.60 -23.84
C GLU A 19 1.13 -1.06 -23.99
N LEU A 20 1.34 -1.96 -24.95
CA LEU A 20 2.65 -2.49 -25.30
C LEU A 20 2.94 -2.13 -26.76
N PRO A 21 3.42 -0.91 -27.05
CA PRO A 21 3.59 -0.46 -28.42
C PRO A 21 4.70 -1.22 -29.14
N GLN A 22 4.60 -1.25 -30.46
CA GLN A 22 5.59 -1.83 -31.39
C GLN A 22 5.82 -3.34 -31.27
N GLY A 23 4.95 -4.04 -30.54
CA GLY A 23 4.87 -5.50 -30.55
C GLY A 23 3.73 -6.03 -31.41
N GLU A 24 3.78 -7.32 -31.67
CA GLU A 24 2.82 -8.08 -32.46
C GLU A 24 2.18 -9.16 -31.60
N GLY A 25 0.87 -9.33 -31.69
CA GLY A 25 0.07 -10.26 -30.88
C GLY A 25 -1.09 -9.56 -30.18
N LYS A 26 -1.80 -10.30 -29.31
CA LYS A 26 -2.93 -9.79 -28.53
C LYS A 26 -2.66 -9.93 -27.04
N ALA A 27 -2.82 -8.84 -26.31
CA ALA A 27 -2.76 -8.81 -24.87
C ALA A 27 -3.79 -7.81 -24.34
N HIS A 28 -4.34 -8.08 -23.17
CA HIS A 28 -5.21 -7.16 -22.45
C HIS A 28 -4.59 -6.82 -21.10
N GLN A 29 -4.90 -5.64 -20.57
CA GLN A 29 -4.41 -5.19 -19.28
C GLN A 29 -5.53 -4.70 -18.37
N ARG A 30 -5.27 -4.77 -17.08
CA ARG A 30 -5.99 -4.05 -16.03
C ARG A 30 -5.04 -3.00 -15.47
N ASN A 31 -5.49 -1.75 -15.46
CA ASN A 31 -4.76 -0.64 -14.87
C ASN A 31 -5.04 -0.63 -13.37
N LEU A 32 -4.06 -1.06 -12.57
CA LEU A 32 -4.20 -1.17 -11.13
C LEU A 32 -4.05 0.21 -10.47
N SER A 33 -3.10 1.01 -10.95
CA SER A 33 -2.93 2.41 -10.58
C SER A 33 -2.20 3.13 -11.71
N VAL A 34 -2.56 4.39 -11.95
CA VAL A 34 -2.00 5.23 -13.03
C VAL A 34 -1.77 6.63 -12.49
N ASP A 35 -0.61 7.18 -12.75
CA ASP A 35 -0.33 8.61 -12.65
C ASP A 35 -0.52 9.25 -14.03
N GLU A 36 -1.58 10.03 -14.19
CA GLU A 36 -1.90 10.70 -15.46
C GLU A 36 -0.95 11.86 -15.80
N GLU A 37 -0.11 12.32 -14.84
CA GLU A 37 0.80 13.44 -15.06
C GLU A 37 2.11 13.02 -15.73
N ASP A 38 2.66 11.85 -15.35
CA ASP A 38 3.96 11.39 -15.86
C ASP A 38 3.92 10.03 -16.57
N GLY A 39 2.76 9.35 -16.57
CA GLY A 39 2.56 8.07 -17.23
C GLY A 39 2.90 6.84 -16.36
N SER A 40 3.37 7.04 -15.12
CA SER A 40 3.70 5.95 -14.21
C SER A 40 2.47 5.06 -13.98
N SER A 41 2.65 3.74 -14.04
CA SER A 41 1.54 2.79 -14.08
C SER A 41 1.90 1.45 -13.45
N SER A 42 0.99 0.91 -12.64
CA SER A 42 0.97 -0.50 -12.22
C SER A 42 -0.12 -1.23 -12.95
N MET A 43 0.23 -2.33 -13.60
CA MET A 43 -0.70 -3.08 -14.44
C MET A 43 -0.57 -4.58 -14.21
N ARG A 44 -1.68 -5.27 -14.43
CA ARG A 44 -1.67 -6.70 -14.75
C ARG A 44 -1.91 -6.86 -16.24
N VAL A 45 -1.12 -7.70 -16.91
CA VAL A 45 -1.24 -7.98 -18.35
C VAL A 45 -1.44 -9.48 -18.58
N ASP A 46 -2.46 -9.81 -19.38
CA ASP A 46 -2.81 -11.17 -19.78
C ASP A 46 -2.65 -11.31 -21.30
N PHE A 47 -1.74 -12.19 -21.73
CA PHE A 47 -1.43 -12.42 -23.14
C PHE A 47 -2.41 -13.43 -23.76
N GLN A 48 -3.25 -12.95 -24.68
CA GLN A 48 -4.31 -13.73 -25.36
C GLN A 48 -3.81 -14.47 -26.60
N SER A 49 -2.62 -14.12 -27.08
CA SER A 49 -1.87 -14.87 -28.08
C SER A 49 -0.40 -14.82 -27.70
N LYS A 50 0.44 -15.57 -28.42
CA LYS A 50 1.86 -15.26 -28.45
C LYS A 50 2.03 -13.79 -28.82
N TRP A 51 2.80 -13.06 -28.04
CA TRP A 51 3.06 -11.64 -28.25
C TRP A 51 4.56 -11.41 -28.22
N GLY A 52 5.09 -10.59 -29.13
CA GLY A 52 6.53 -10.29 -29.13
C GLY A 52 6.84 -8.90 -29.62
N ARG A 53 7.99 -8.39 -29.17
CA ARG A 53 8.54 -7.10 -29.60
C ARG A 53 10.05 -7.24 -29.79
N GLY A 54 10.56 -6.61 -30.84
CA GLY A 54 11.99 -6.54 -31.12
C GLY A 54 12.77 -5.74 -30.06
N PRO A 55 14.11 -5.70 -30.15
CA PRO A 55 14.94 -4.96 -29.22
C PRO A 55 14.68 -3.45 -29.30
N GLY A 56 15.06 -2.72 -28.26
CA GLY A 56 14.92 -1.27 -28.21
C GLY A 56 15.12 -0.65 -26.83
N LEU A 57 14.59 0.56 -26.65
CA LEU A 57 14.81 1.40 -25.48
C LEU A 57 13.46 1.82 -24.88
N HIS A 58 13.29 1.61 -23.57
CA HIS A 58 12.11 2.05 -22.84
C HIS A 58 12.12 3.56 -22.58
N HIS A 59 10.94 4.19 -22.64
CA HIS A 59 10.74 5.60 -22.26
C HIS A 59 10.50 5.78 -20.75
N ALA A 60 10.15 4.70 -20.05
CA ALA A 60 9.95 4.63 -18.60
C ALA A 60 10.90 3.63 -17.96
N ASP A 61 11.13 3.74 -16.66
CA ASP A 61 11.74 2.65 -15.90
C ASP A 61 10.73 1.50 -15.78
N THR A 62 11.07 0.31 -16.28
CA THR A 62 10.10 -0.74 -16.55
C THR A 62 10.41 -2.01 -15.78
N GLU A 63 9.41 -2.60 -15.12
CA GLU A 63 9.54 -3.91 -14.47
C GLU A 63 8.54 -4.93 -15.01
N TYR A 64 8.95 -6.19 -15.06
CA TYR A 64 8.11 -7.33 -15.41
C TYR A 64 8.24 -8.39 -14.33
N TYR A 65 7.11 -8.93 -13.86
CA TYR A 65 7.09 -10.08 -12.96
C TYR A 65 6.16 -11.15 -13.55
N VAL A 66 6.71 -12.32 -13.87
CA VAL A 66 5.94 -13.43 -14.45
C VAL A 66 5.18 -14.15 -13.36
N MET A 67 3.84 -14.04 -13.37
CA MET A 67 2.97 -14.73 -12.43
C MET A 67 2.70 -16.17 -12.87
N SER A 68 2.42 -16.37 -14.15
CA SER A 68 2.13 -17.66 -14.77
C SER A 68 2.53 -17.66 -16.24
N GLY A 69 2.74 -18.84 -16.84
CA GLY A 69 3.22 -18.95 -18.23
C GLY A 69 4.72 -18.74 -18.37
N SER A 70 5.16 -18.14 -19.47
CA SER A 70 6.58 -17.88 -19.71
C SER A 70 6.84 -16.78 -20.73
N MET A 71 8.00 -16.14 -20.59
CA MET A 71 8.55 -15.24 -21.59
C MET A 71 9.95 -15.64 -22.01
N THR A 72 10.43 -15.05 -23.09
CA THR A 72 11.82 -15.12 -23.54
C THR A 72 12.35 -13.70 -23.66
N LEU A 73 13.52 -13.43 -23.09
CA LEU A 73 14.31 -12.21 -23.27
C LEU A 73 15.57 -12.58 -24.08
N GLY A 74 15.67 -12.11 -25.31
CA GLY A 74 16.69 -12.55 -26.27
C GLY A 74 16.64 -14.07 -26.46
N ASN A 75 17.61 -14.78 -25.89
CA ASN A 75 17.68 -16.24 -25.92
C ASN A 75 17.34 -16.91 -24.58
N GLN A 76 17.05 -16.13 -23.54
CA GLN A 76 16.82 -16.63 -22.19
C GLN A 76 15.33 -16.82 -21.93
N LYS A 77 14.90 -18.05 -21.66
CA LYS A 77 13.54 -18.35 -21.23
C LYS A 77 13.37 -18.08 -19.73
N ILE A 78 12.29 -17.41 -19.37
CA ILE A 78 11.96 -16.95 -18.01
C ILE A 78 10.54 -17.43 -17.69
N GLY A 79 10.40 -18.17 -16.58
CA GLY A 79 9.14 -18.73 -16.11
C GLY A 79 8.54 -17.96 -14.92
N PRO A 80 7.53 -18.54 -14.23
CA PRO A 80 6.90 -17.94 -13.07
C PRO A 80 7.91 -17.62 -11.96
N GLY A 81 7.75 -16.46 -11.32
CA GLY A 81 8.73 -15.92 -10.37
C GLY A 81 9.92 -15.23 -11.02
N GLY A 82 10.02 -15.24 -12.36
CA GLY A 82 10.97 -14.44 -13.10
C GLY A 82 10.64 -12.95 -12.99
N TYR A 83 11.62 -12.17 -12.59
CA TYR A 83 11.56 -10.72 -12.46
C TYR A 83 12.58 -10.06 -13.39
N ILE A 84 12.18 -8.99 -14.04
CA ILE A 84 13.04 -8.19 -14.92
C ILE A 84 12.87 -6.73 -14.55
N HIS A 85 13.99 -6.02 -14.40
CA HIS A 85 14.02 -4.56 -14.35
C HIS A 85 14.79 -4.05 -15.56
N ALA A 86 14.17 -3.15 -16.31
CA ALA A 86 14.63 -2.60 -17.56
C ALA A 86 14.62 -1.06 -17.46
N PRO A 87 15.76 -0.45 -17.06
CA PRO A 87 15.82 0.98 -16.85
C PRO A 87 15.56 1.78 -18.13
N LYS A 88 15.00 2.97 -17.95
CA LYS A 88 14.76 3.95 -19.01
C LYS A 88 16.04 4.18 -19.82
N GLY A 89 15.93 4.10 -21.15
CA GLY A 89 17.04 4.38 -22.06
C GLY A 89 18.18 3.35 -22.05
N VAL A 90 18.07 2.24 -21.32
CA VAL A 90 18.99 1.10 -21.39
C VAL A 90 18.52 0.14 -22.49
N PRO A 91 19.41 -0.32 -23.40
CA PRO A 91 19.05 -1.27 -24.45
C PRO A 91 18.53 -2.58 -23.86
N MET A 92 17.31 -2.96 -24.25
CA MET A 92 16.71 -4.26 -23.95
C MET A 92 16.67 -5.10 -25.21
N ASP A 93 16.97 -6.39 -25.09
CA ASP A 93 16.81 -7.34 -26.18
C ASP A 93 15.33 -7.58 -26.50
N SER A 94 15.06 -8.30 -27.59
CA SER A 94 13.72 -8.75 -27.95
C SER A 94 13.05 -9.52 -26.82
N ILE A 95 11.75 -9.31 -26.68
CA ILE A 95 10.91 -10.00 -25.70
C ILE A 95 9.78 -10.74 -26.41
N VAL A 96 9.47 -11.93 -25.92
CA VAL A 96 8.35 -12.75 -26.42
C VAL A 96 7.64 -13.37 -25.24
N PHE A 97 6.33 -13.16 -25.13
CA PHE A 97 5.46 -13.82 -24.16
C PHE A 97 4.66 -14.91 -24.88
N GLU A 98 4.60 -16.10 -24.29
CA GLU A 98 3.76 -17.18 -24.82
C GLU A 98 2.28 -16.91 -24.49
N GLU A 99 1.38 -17.46 -25.31
CA GLU A 99 -0.06 -17.37 -25.07
C GLU A 99 -0.44 -17.92 -23.69
N GLY A 100 -1.35 -17.22 -22.99
CA GLY A 100 -1.78 -17.57 -21.63
C GLY A 100 -0.84 -17.07 -20.52
N THR A 101 0.27 -16.40 -20.87
CA THR A 101 1.16 -15.79 -19.87
C THR A 101 0.47 -14.63 -19.15
N GLN A 102 0.70 -14.52 -17.85
CA GLN A 102 0.20 -13.42 -17.02
C GLN A 102 1.37 -12.79 -16.29
N ILE A 103 1.41 -11.46 -16.31
CA ILE A 103 2.48 -10.69 -15.66
C ILE A 103 1.91 -9.54 -14.84
N LEU A 104 2.65 -9.15 -13.82
CA LEU A 104 2.61 -7.78 -13.32
C LEU A 104 3.62 -6.96 -14.13
N HIS A 105 3.20 -5.78 -14.54
CA HIS A 105 4.01 -4.87 -15.34
C HIS A 105 3.96 -3.49 -14.71
N TYR A 106 5.12 -2.89 -14.50
CA TYR A 106 5.26 -1.60 -13.86
C TYR A 106 6.04 -0.67 -14.77
N ARG A 107 5.65 0.60 -14.77
CA ARG A 107 6.35 1.70 -15.45
C ARG A 107 6.43 2.88 -14.49
N GLU A 108 7.60 3.46 -14.32
CA GLU A 108 7.77 4.69 -13.53
C GLU A 108 8.48 5.77 -14.35
N PHE A 109 8.11 7.03 -14.13
CA PHE A 109 8.74 8.23 -14.68
C PHE A 109 8.77 8.29 -16.22
N GLY A 110 7.72 7.76 -16.85
CA GLY A 110 7.52 7.81 -18.29
C GLY A 110 6.28 7.05 -18.76
N ASP A 111 5.90 7.29 -20.02
CA ASP A 111 4.78 6.63 -20.67
C ASP A 111 5.13 5.23 -21.20
N ALA A 112 4.19 4.61 -21.93
CA ALA A 112 4.36 3.29 -22.54
C ALA A 112 5.34 3.27 -23.74
N GLY A 113 5.95 4.41 -24.09
CA GLY A 113 6.78 4.59 -25.28
C GLY A 113 7.99 3.66 -25.34
N PHE A 114 8.38 3.35 -26.58
CA PHE A 114 9.50 2.46 -26.88
C PHE A 114 10.18 2.88 -28.18
N ASP A 115 11.50 3.04 -28.16
CA ASP A 115 12.30 3.26 -29.36
C ASP A 115 12.81 1.90 -29.87
N ARG A 116 12.11 1.25 -30.80
CA ARG A 116 12.58 -0.01 -31.41
C ARG A 116 13.84 0.20 -32.23
N THR A 117 14.71 -0.80 -32.16
CA THR A 117 15.98 -0.83 -32.89
C THR A 117 16.11 -2.11 -33.69
N GLU A 118 17.08 -2.13 -34.62
CA GLU A 118 17.35 -3.31 -35.44
C GLU A 118 18.15 -4.38 -34.68
N ASN A 119 18.90 -4.00 -33.64
CA ASN A 119 19.60 -4.91 -32.75
C ASN A 119 19.76 -4.33 -31.34
N ALA A 120 20.00 -5.20 -30.36
CA ALA A 120 20.17 -4.84 -28.95
C ALA A 120 21.49 -4.09 -28.65
N HIS A 121 22.40 -3.97 -29.62
CA HIS A 121 23.67 -3.25 -29.48
C HIS A 121 23.56 -1.75 -29.81
N VAL A 122 22.34 -1.22 -29.86
CA VAL A 122 22.14 0.24 -29.91
C VAL A 122 22.82 0.90 -28.72
N GLY A 123 23.36 2.10 -28.91
CA GLY A 123 23.90 2.89 -27.81
C GLY A 123 22.82 3.22 -26.78
N ARG A 124 23.14 3.05 -25.49
CA ARG A 124 22.32 3.56 -24.38
C ARG A 124 22.11 5.07 -24.50
N LYS A 125 20.99 5.59 -24.01
CA LYS A 125 20.81 7.05 -23.88
C LYS A 125 21.84 7.61 -22.91
N SER A 126 22.30 8.84 -23.12
CA SER A 126 23.39 9.45 -22.33
C SER A 126 23.06 9.66 -20.86
N ASP A 127 21.78 9.78 -20.53
CA ASP A 127 21.21 9.95 -19.20
C ASP A 127 20.67 8.65 -18.60
N ALA A 128 20.77 7.52 -19.32
CA ALA A 128 20.32 6.23 -18.82
C ALA A 128 21.20 5.77 -17.64
N TYR A 129 20.57 5.27 -16.57
CA TYR A 129 21.23 4.77 -15.37
C TYR A 129 20.92 3.28 -15.14
N GLY A 130 21.86 2.54 -14.57
CA GLY A 130 21.73 1.10 -14.34
C GLY A 130 21.94 0.25 -15.60
N ASP A 131 21.63 -1.04 -15.45
CA ASP A 131 21.69 -2.10 -16.47
C ASP A 131 20.43 -2.97 -16.36
N ILE A 132 20.14 -3.78 -17.40
CA ILE A 132 19.04 -4.76 -17.34
C ILE A 132 19.33 -5.78 -16.23
N LEU A 133 18.39 -5.95 -15.31
CA LEU A 133 18.45 -6.94 -14.24
C LEU A 133 17.43 -8.05 -14.50
N VAL A 134 17.86 -9.30 -14.35
CA VAL A 134 16.98 -10.48 -14.43
C VAL A 134 17.19 -11.34 -13.18
N VAL A 135 16.11 -11.63 -12.48
CA VAL A 135 16.12 -12.38 -11.21
C VAL A 135 15.14 -13.55 -11.30
N ASP A 136 15.61 -14.74 -10.92
CA ASP A 136 14.72 -15.87 -10.64
C ASP A 136 14.40 -15.88 -9.14
N SER A 137 13.24 -15.32 -8.77
CA SER A 137 12.83 -15.25 -7.37
C SER A 137 12.54 -16.62 -6.76
N GLY A 138 12.27 -17.65 -7.57
CA GLY A 138 12.08 -19.04 -7.12
C GLY A 138 13.39 -19.68 -6.65
N ALA A 139 14.52 -19.30 -7.25
CA ALA A 139 15.85 -19.74 -6.87
C ALA A 139 16.43 -18.99 -5.65
N MET A 140 15.83 -17.87 -5.25
CA MET A 140 16.27 -17.09 -4.10
C MET A 140 15.81 -17.73 -2.78
N ASN A 141 16.63 -17.59 -1.73
CA ASN A 141 16.23 -17.92 -0.37
C ASN A 141 15.43 -16.77 0.24
N TRP A 142 14.44 -17.12 1.06
CA TRP A 142 13.80 -16.17 1.96
C TRP A 142 14.75 -15.81 3.10
N THR A 143 14.82 -14.53 3.45
CA THR A 143 15.52 -14.05 4.65
C THR A 143 14.56 -13.33 5.57
N GLU A 144 14.79 -13.33 6.88
CA GLU A 144 14.02 -12.49 7.79
C GLU A 144 14.23 -11.00 7.43
N VAL A 145 13.20 -10.18 7.60
CA VAL A 145 13.29 -8.72 7.39
C VAL A 145 14.34 -8.13 8.34
N PRO A 146 15.36 -7.40 7.83
CA PRO A 146 16.51 -6.96 8.64
C PRO A 146 16.24 -5.71 9.50
N ASN A 147 15.16 -4.96 9.22
CA ASN A 147 14.86 -3.70 9.90
C ASN A 147 14.15 -3.93 11.24
N ALA A 148 14.63 -3.26 12.29
CA ALA A 148 13.90 -3.13 13.54
C ALA A 148 12.67 -2.25 13.31
N GLY A 149 11.48 -2.83 13.42
CA GLY A 149 10.22 -2.11 13.23
C GLY A 149 9.05 -3.08 13.21
N PRO A 150 8.84 -3.81 12.09
CA PRO A 150 7.79 -4.82 12.00
C PRO A 150 7.98 -5.94 13.03
N GLN A 151 6.88 -6.60 13.37
CA GLN A 151 6.91 -7.82 14.17
C GLN A 151 7.77 -8.90 13.50
N PRO A 152 8.59 -9.66 14.25
CA PRO A 152 9.37 -10.76 13.67
C PRO A 152 8.49 -11.79 12.95
N GLY A 153 9.02 -12.43 11.90
CA GLY A 153 8.30 -13.44 11.13
C GLY A 153 7.86 -12.99 9.73
N LEU A 154 8.17 -11.75 9.33
CA LEU A 154 8.17 -11.36 7.92
C LEU A 154 9.45 -11.84 7.24
N LEU A 155 9.27 -12.50 6.10
CA LEU A 155 10.33 -12.92 5.21
C LEU A 155 10.38 -12.02 3.98
N ILE A 156 11.57 -11.80 3.44
CA ILE A 156 11.81 -10.91 2.31
C ILE A 156 12.72 -11.54 1.26
N LYS A 157 12.48 -11.18 -0.01
CA LYS A 157 13.40 -11.34 -1.15
C LYS A 157 13.49 -10.00 -1.87
N TYR A 158 14.66 -9.37 -1.85
CA TYR A 158 14.91 -8.13 -2.60
C TYR A 158 15.14 -8.47 -4.07
N LEU A 159 14.24 -8.06 -4.95
CA LEU A 159 14.33 -8.32 -6.39
C LEU A 159 15.10 -7.22 -7.11
N HIS A 160 14.91 -5.97 -6.70
CA HIS A 160 15.64 -4.80 -7.18
C HIS A 160 15.76 -3.79 -6.03
N VAL A 161 16.93 -3.15 -5.92
CA VAL A 161 17.19 -2.04 -5.00
C VAL A 161 18.02 -1.02 -5.75
N ASP A 162 17.49 0.18 -5.94
CA ASP A 162 18.23 1.32 -6.48
C ASP A 162 19.06 1.95 -5.34
N PRO A 163 20.39 1.91 -5.41
CA PRO A 163 21.25 2.44 -4.36
C PRO A 163 21.27 3.98 -4.29
N VAL A 164 20.76 4.67 -5.31
CA VAL A 164 20.74 6.14 -5.38
C VAL A 164 19.45 6.69 -4.79
N THR A 165 18.31 6.18 -5.25
CA THR A 165 16.99 6.67 -4.82
C THR A 165 16.46 5.94 -3.59
N GLY A 166 16.95 4.72 -3.34
CA GLY A 166 16.37 3.83 -2.33
C GLY A 166 15.06 3.19 -2.81
N PHE A 167 14.69 3.31 -4.09
CA PHE A 167 13.56 2.58 -4.68
C PHE A 167 13.83 1.08 -4.64
N TYR A 168 12.82 0.27 -4.34
CA TYR A 168 13.00 -1.17 -4.35
C TYR A 168 11.71 -1.96 -4.57
N THR A 169 11.90 -3.09 -5.25
CA THR A 169 10.89 -4.11 -5.48
C THR A 169 11.28 -5.38 -4.74
N ARG A 170 10.33 -5.98 -4.04
CA ARG A 170 10.55 -7.12 -3.16
C ARG A 170 9.38 -8.08 -3.17
N LEU A 171 9.66 -9.35 -2.89
CA LEU A 171 8.65 -10.24 -2.36
C LEU A 171 8.68 -10.16 -0.84
N VAL A 172 7.52 -10.03 -0.22
CA VAL A 172 7.35 -10.15 1.23
C VAL A 172 6.41 -11.31 1.50
N HIS A 173 6.77 -12.18 2.44
CA HIS A 173 5.92 -13.25 2.92
C HIS A 173 5.72 -13.12 4.42
N SER A 174 4.47 -13.04 4.85
CA SER A 174 4.09 -13.16 6.24
C SER A 174 3.72 -14.60 6.54
N LYS A 175 4.32 -15.17 7.59
CA LYS A 175 3.95 -16.51 8.06
C LYS A 175 2.50 -16.50 8.54
N GLU A 176 1.85 -17.67 8.49
CA GLU A 176 0.53 -17.84 9.10
C GLU A 176 0.53 -17.33 10.55
N GLY A 177 -0.47 -16.52 10.89
CA GLY A 177 -0.61 -15.91 12.21
C GLY A 177 0.32 -14.73 12.50
N TRP A 178 1.17 -14.33 11.56
CA TRP A 178 1.94 -13.10 11.71
C TRP A 178 0.99 -11.90 11.87
N THR A 179 1.23 -11.10 12.90
CA THR A 179 0.31 -10.07 13.36
C THR A 179 1.03 -8.84 13.89
N ASP A 180 0.58 -7.65 13.50
CA ASP A 180 1.02 -6.37 14.09
C ASP A 180 -0.19 -5.50 14.45
N HIS A 181 -0.29 -5.17 15.74
CA HIS A 181 -1.38 -4.41 16.37
C HIS A 181 -1.15 -2.88 16.33
N ARG A 182 -0.13 -2.42 15.63
CA ARG A 182 0.21 -0.99 15.55
C ARG A 182 -0.12 -0.48 14.15
N LEU A 183 -0.68 0.72 14.07
CA LEU A 183 -0.91 1.38 12.77
C LEU A 183 0.39 1.96 12.25
N ALA A 184 0.88 1.39 11.17
CA ALA A 184 2.11 1.82 10.52
C ALA A 184 1.84 2.92 9.48
N HIS A 185 2.81 3.81 9.26
CA HIS A 185 2.87 4.76 8.16
C HIS A 185 4.32 5.12 7.85
N HIS A 186 4.62 5.49 6.61
CA HIS A 186 5.99 5.54 6.07
C HIS A 186 6.23 6.79 5.23
N PRO A 187 7.48 7.26 5.05
CA PRO A 187 7.79 8.45 4.26
C PRO A 187 7.74 8.25 2.74
N CYS A 188 7.66 7.00 2.27
CA CYS A 188 7.58 6.59 0.87
C CYS A 188 6.20 6.05 0.56
N TYR A 189 5.85 5.93 -0.74
CA TYR A 189 4.68 5.16 -1.10
C TYR A 189 4.94 3.68 -0.83
N GLU A 190 3.87 2.93 -0.62
CA GLU A 190 3.89 1.48 -0.62
C GLU A 190 2.79 0.96 -1.55
N GLU A 191 3.13 0.07 -2.47
CA GLU A 191 2.14 -0.64 -3.27
C GLU A 191 2.38 -2.14 -3.22
N ALA A 192 1.31 -2.92 -3.30
CA ALA A 192 1.43 -4.36 -3.31
C ALA A 192 0.36 -5.04 -4.17
N TYR A 193 0.73 -6.20 -4.71
CA TYR A 193 -0.18 -7.17 -5.29
C TYR A 193 -0.08 -8.49 -4.53
N THR A 194 -1.20 -9.00 -4.03
CA THR A 194 -1.24 -10.28 -3.31
C THR A 194 -1.12 -11.45 -4.28
N LEU A 195 -0.02 -12.20 -4.19
CA LEU A 195 0.28 -13.36 -5.03
C LEU A 195 -0.21 -14.68 -4.42
N GLN A 196 -0.23 -14.76 -3.09
CA GLN A 196 -0.60 -15.98 -2.36
C GLN A 196 -1.27 -15.61 -1.04
N GLY A 197 -2.22 -16.44 -0.62
CA GLY A 197 -2.72 -16.45 0.74
C GLY A 197 -3.66 -15.29 1.04
N LYS A 198 -3.78 -14.94 2.33
CA LYS A 198 -4.73 -13.93 2.78
C LYS A 198 -4.25 -13.21 4.04
N MET A 199 -4.46 -11.89 4.07
CA MET A 199 -4.26 -11.05 5.26
C MET A 199 -5.51 -10.21 5.52
N SER A 200 -5.88 -10.07 6.79
CA SER A 200 -6.98 -9.19 7.23
C SER A 200 -6.42 -8.00 8.00
N TYR A 201 -6.96 -6.81 7.73
CA TYR A 201 -6.61 -5.58 8.43
C TYR A 201 -7.74 -4.56 8.47
N ASN A 202 -7.50 -3.40 9.08
CA ASN A 202 -8.53 -2.39 9.39
C ASN A 202 -9.28 -1.83 8.17
N PHE A 203 -8.77 -1.97 6.94
CA PHE A 203 -9.48 -1.55 5.73
C PHE A 203 -10.13 -2.72 4.95
N GLY A 204 -9.97 -3.96 5.41
CA GLY A 204 -10.55 -5.16 4.80
C GLY A 204 -9.54 -6.30 4.62
N ASP A 205 -9.82 -7.17 3.64
CA ASP A 205 -9.00 -8.35 3.38
C ASP A 205 -8.17 -8.20 2.10
N LEU A 206 -6.88 -8.53 2.20
CA LEU A 206 -5.97 -8.75 1.09
C LEU A 206 -6.00 -10.26 0.73
N ASP A 207 -6.81 -10.65 -0.25
CA ASP A 207 -6.77 -11.98 -0.86
C ASP A 207 -5.98 -11.97 -2.19
N VAL A 208 -5.71 -13.16 -2.75
CA VAL A 208 -4.98 -13.30 -4.03
C VAL A 208 -5.65 -12.45 -5.11
N GLY A 209 -4.84 -11.63 -5.78
CA GLY A 209 -5.32 -10.72 -6.82
C GLY A 209 -5.75 -9.35 -6.32
N THR A 210 -5.68 -9.08 -5.01
CA THR A 210 -5.94 -7.75 -4.49
C THR A 210 -4.70 -6.85 -4.60
N TYR A 211 -4.94 -5.61 -5.03
CA TYR A 211 -3.92 -4.58 -5.20
C TYR A 211 -4.21 -3.35 -4.32
N PHE A 212 -3.14 -2.72 -3.85
CA PHE A 212 -3.17 -1.40 -3.23
C PHE A 212 -2.00 -0.53 -3.70
N PHE A 213 -2.20 0.78 -3.67
CA PHE A 213 -1.19 1.83 -3.81
C PHE A 213 -1.44 2.87 -2.72
N ARG A 214 -0.62 2.89 -1.68
CA ARG A 214 -0.67 3.85 -0.59
C ARG A 214 0.38 4.92 -0.79
N PRO A 215 -0.02 6.18 -1.02
CA PRO A 215 0.84 7.33 -0.89
C PRO A 215 1.64 7.35 0.41
N ALA A 216 2.72 8.12 0.41
CA ALA A 216 3.47 8.42 1.63
C ALA A 216 2.54 8.91 2.75
N ARG A 217 2.81 8.42 3.97
CA ARG A 217 2.16 8.77 5.23
C ARG A 217 0.73 8.27 5.42
N VAL A 218 0.19 7.46 4.51
CA VAL A 218 -1.09 6.78 4.71
C VAL A 218 -0.95 5.74 5.83
N LYS A 219 -1.77 5.89 6.87
CA LYS A 219 -1.87 4.94 7.99
C LYS A 219 -2.50 3.62 7.55
N HIS A 220 -1.95 2.50 8.01
CA HIS A 220 -2.46 1.17 7.71
C HIS A 220 -2.09 0.12 8.78
N GLY A 221 -2.90 -0.93 8.88
CA GLY A 221 -2.85 -1.95 9.94
C GLY A 221 -4.09 -1.78 10.82
N HIS A 222 -4.58 -2.75 11.58
CA HIS A 222 -3.85 -3.84 12.23
C HIS A 222 -3.81 -5.11 11.39
N PHE A 223 -2.64 -5.69 11.21
CA PHE A 223 -2.46 -6.81 10.28
C PHE A 223 -2.58 -8.17 10.95
N VAL A 224 -3.27 -9.11 10.31
CA VAL A 224 -3.27 -10.54 10.67
C VAL A 224 -3.16 -11.38 9.41
N SER A 225 -2.15 -12.22 9.35
CA SER A 225 -1.99 -13.21 8.27
C SER A 225 -2.78 -14.46 8.60
N LEU A 226 -3.63 -14.90 7.67
CA LEU A 226 -4.52 -16.04 7.87
C LEU A 226 -3.85 -17.36 7.44
N GLU A 227 -4.63 -18.44 7.38
CA GLU A 227 -4.16 -19.80 7.05
C GLU A 227 -3.26 -19.81 5.79
N GLY A 228 -2.07 -20.42 5.92
CA GLY A 228 -1.06 -20.48 4.86
C GLY A 228 -0.21 -19.21 4.69
N GLY A 229 -0.43 -18.18 5.51
CA GLY A 229 0.26 -16.89 5.42
C GLY A 229 -0.20 -16.04 4.23
N ALA A 230 0.60 -15.04 3.86
CA ALA A 230 0.35 -14.24 2.67
C ALA A 230 1.66 -13.79 2.01
N THR A 231 1.67 -13.71 0.69
CA THR A 231 2.83 -13.27 -0.10
C THR A 231 2.43 -12.16 -1.04
N TRP A 232 3.22 -11.09 -1.09
CA TRP A 232 3.03 -9.96 -2.00
C TRP A 232 4.26 -9.69 -2.84
N LEU A 233 4.04 -9.24 -4.08
CA LEU A 233 5.01 -8.39 -4.77
C LEU A 233 4.76 -6.95 -4.33
N LEU A 234 5.79 -6.32 -3.77
CA LEU A 234 5.65 -5.07 -3.05
C LEU A 234 6.73 -4.09 -3.48
N ARG A 235 6.35 -2.83 -3.74
CA ARG A 235 7.25 -1.76 -4.23
C ARG A 235 7.17 -0.53 -3.33
N SER A 236 8.29 0.15 -3.18
CA SER A 236 8.38 1.42 -2.45
C SER A 236 9.41 2.33 -3.13
N ASP A 237 9.10 3.62 -3.26
CA ASP A 237 9.98 4.62 -3.89
C ASP A 237 11.05 5.23 -2.97
N GLY A 238 11.28 4.59 -1.83
CA GLY A 238 12.28 4.97 -0.85
C GLY A 238 12.25 4.03 0.35
N GLU A 239 13.24 4.17 1.23
CA GLU A 239 13.40 3.30 2.40
C GLU A 239 12.14 3.27 3.29
N LEU A 240 11.58 2.08 3.49
CA LEU A 240 10.37 1.84 4.28
C LEU A 240 10.65 1.90 5.79
N THR A 241 10.86 3.11 6.28
CA THR A 241 10.93 3.38 7.71
C THR A 241 9.52 3.32 8.31
N ASN A 242 9.35 2.48 9.33
CA ASN A 242 8.05 2.26 9.97
C ASN A 242 7.85 3.26 11.13
N TRP A 243 6.80 4.08 11.05
CA TRP A 243 6.32 4.89 12.17
C TRP A 243 4.97 4.37 12.64
N TYR A 244 4.76 4.33 13.96
CA TYR A 244 3.60 3.66 14.55
C TYR A 244 2.69 4.63 15.30
N THR A 245 1.38 4.43 15.15
CA THR A 245 0.31 5.06 15.93
C THR A 245 -0.37 4.00 16.80
N GLN A 246 -0.74 4.39 18.02
CA GLN A 246 -1.53 3.60 18.98
C GLN A 246 -2.58 4.50 19.65
N ASN A 247 -3.64 3.91 20.20
CA ASN A 247 -4.82 4.63 20.71
C ASN A 247 -5.48 5.50 19.63
N GLU A 248 -5.63 4.94 18.45
CA GLU A 248 -6.22 5.59 17.30
C GLU A 248 -7.71 5.88 17.49
N TRP A 249 -8.14 7.04 16.99
CA TRP A 249 -9.53 7.43 16.88
C TRP A 249 -9.69 8.43 15.74
N LEU A 250 -10.82 8.34 15.05
CA LEU A 250 -11.31 9.36 14.15
C LEU A 250 -12.66 9.84 14.67
N ARG A 251 -12.86 11.16 14.67
CA ARG A 251 -14.14 11.78 14.99
C ARG A 251 -14.47 12.81 13.93
N TRP A 252 -15.62 12.63 13.29
CA TRP A 252 -16.16 13.56 12.31
C TRP A 252 -17.51 14.08 12.82
N GLY A 253 -17.73 15.38 12.77
CA GLY A 253 -18.98 15.98 13.24
C GLY A 253 -19.28 17.31 12.56
N GLY A 254 -20.44 17.84 12.87
CA GLY A 254 -20.88 19.14 12.38
C GLY A 254 -22.28 19.50 12.85
N GLU A 255 -22.78 20.61 12.33
CA GLU A 255 -24.18 20.99 12.48
C GLU A 255 -24.95 20.51 11.25
N ALA A 256 -25.90 19.59 11.47
CA ALA A 256 -26.92 19.32 10.49
C ALA A 256 -27.72 20.60 10.27
N VAL A 257 -27.80 21.07 9.02
CA VAL A 257 -28.49 22.33 8.69
C VAL A 257 -29.95 22.08 8.29
N ASN A 258 -30.22 20.96 7.61
CA ASN A 258 -31.52 20.64 7.00
C ASN A 258 -31.84 19.13 6.98
N TYR A 259 -31.11 18.32 7.75
CA TYR A 259 -31.27 16.86 7.80
C TYR A 259 -31.27 16.29 9.22
N GLY A 260 -31.39 17.14 10.24
CA GLY A 260 -31.70 16.65 11.59
C GLY A 260 -33.13 16.10 11.66
N PRO A 261 -33.50 15.45 12.78
CA PRO A 261 -34.87 15.03 13.06
C PRO A 261 -35.86 16.13 12.72
N ASP A 262 -36.94 15.76 12.03
CA ASP A 262 -38.00 16.65 11.57
C ASP A 262 -37.53 17.80 10.63
N GLY A 263 -36.37 17.64 9.98
CA GLY A 263 -35.76 18.65 9.10
C GLY A 263 -35.06 19.78 9.86
N GLY A 264 -34.89 19.62 11.18
CA GLY A 264 -34.28 20.61 12.08
C GLY A 264 -32.76 20.64 12.02
N ARG A 265 -32.20 21.63 12.72
CA ARG A 265 -30.77 21.67 13.00
C ARG A 265 -30.42 20.77 14.17
N MET A 266 -29.30 20.07 14.08
CA MET A 266 -28.75 19.33 15.21
C MET A 266 -27.24 19.28 15.12
N THR A 267 -26.56 19.43 16.26
CA THR A 267 -25.16 19.04 16.34
C THR A 267 -25.10 17.52 16.30
N TYR A 268 -24.27 16.97 15.43
CA TYR A 268 -24.00 15.55 15.40
C TYR A 268 -22.51 15.33 15.33
N SER A 269 -22.09 14.25 15.98
CA SER A 269 -20.74 13.74 15.94
C SER A 269 -20.83 12.25 15.67
N GLN A 270 -19.93 11.73 14.87
CA GLN A 270 -19.73 10.31 14.64
C GLN A 270 -18.24 10.04 14.83
N SER A 271 -17.90 9.27 15.86
CA SER A 271 -16.59 8.65 15.94
C SER A 271 -16.59 7.29 15.20
N SER A 272 -15.41 6.78 14.85
CA SER A 272 -15.27 5.39 14.40
C SER A 272 -15.82 4.38 15.41
N TRP A 273 -15.90 4.77 16.69
CA TRP A 273 -16.46 3.98 17.79
C TRP A 273 -18.00 4.00 17.83
N ASP A 274 -18.63 5.13 17.50
CA ASP A 274 -20.10 5.27 17.42
C ASP A 274 -20.74 4.42 16.31
N LEU A 275 -19.95 4.03 15.31
CA LEU A 275 -20.41 3.24 14.15
C LEU A 275 -20.43 1.72 14.39
N ALA A 276 -19.91 1.27 15.53
CA ALA A 276 -19.69 -0.15 15.83
C ALA A 276 -20.91 -0.85 16.45
N ALA A 277 -22.04 -0.82 15.75
CA ALA A 277 -23.21 -1.63 16.12
C ALA A 277 -23.12 -3.09 15.61
N ARG A 278 -21.92 -3.57 15.22
CA ARG A 278 -21.73 -4.84 14.50
C ARG A 278 -20.62 -5.67 15.12
N PRO A 279 -20.77 -7.00 15.24
CA PRO A 279 -19.68 -7.89 15.63
C PRO A 279 -18.47 -7.72 14.69
N SER A 280 -17.26 -7.74 15.25
CA SER A 280 -16.02 -7.69 14.49
C SER A 280 -15.96 -8.82 13.46
N ALA A 281 -15.36 -8.54 12.29
CA ALA A 281 -15.03 -9.57 11.30
C ALA A 281 -13.85 -10.44 11.74
N ARG A 282 -13.08 -10.02 12.76
CA ARG A 282 -11.94 -10.77 13.30
C ARG A 282 -12.42 -11.97 14.11
N SER A 283 -11.78 -13.11 13.86
CA SER A 283 -12.03 -14.33 14.63
C SER A 283 -11.46 -14.20 16.06
N ALA A 284 -11.92 -15.05 16.98
CA ALA A 284 -11.33 -15.11 18.33
C ALA A 284 -9.83 -15.45 18.30
N HIS A 285 -9.40 -16.21 17.29
CA HIS A 285 -8.00 -16.50 17.06
C HIS A 285 -7.22 -15.25 16.63
N ASP A 286 -7.78 -14.42 15.76
CA ASP A 286 -7.15 -13.18 15.29
C ASP A 286 -6.98 -12.17 16.45
N LEU A 287 -8.01 -12.05 17.29
CA LEU A 287 -7.95 -11.19 18.49
C LEU A 287 -6.85 -11.66 19.46
N LYS A 288 -6.73 -12.97 19.67
CA LYS A 288 -5.68 -13.56 20.51
C LYS A 288 -4.28 -13.24 19.97
N GLN A 289 -4.10 -13.25 18.64
CA GLN A 289 -2.83 -12.89 18.01
C GLN A 289 -2.48 -11.41 18.18
N MET A 290 -3.47 -10.51 18.17
CA MET A 290 -3.24 -9.10 18.50
C MET A 290 -2.76 -8.92 19.93
N GLU A 291 -3.39 -9.61 20.90
CA GLU A 291 -2.96 -9.59 22.30
C GLU A 291 -1.52 -10.11 22.45
N ASP A 292 -1.17 -11.18 21.74
CA ASP A 292 0.20 -11.71 21.73
C ASP A 292 1.19 -10.72 21.11
N SER A 293 0.79 -9.99 20.07
CA SER A 293 1.57 -8.92 19.44
C SER A 293 1.89 -7.79 20.44
N VAL A 294 0.91 -7.37 21.24
CA VAL A 294 1.08 -6.39 22.33
C VAL A 294 2.04 -6.92 23.40
N ALA A 295 1.80 -8.14 23.88
CA ALA A 295 2.62 -8.77 24.91
C ALA A 295 4.08 -8.91 24.47
N PHE A 296 4.32 -9.23 23.20
CA PHE A 296 5.65 -9.30 22.61
C PHE A 296 6.37 -7.94 22.67
N GLN A 297 5.73 -6.86 22.24
CA GLN A 297 6.36 -5.53 22.25
C GLN A 297 6.68 -5.05 23.66
N ARG A 298 5.78 -5.30 24.62
CA ARG A 298 6.05 -5.03 26.04
C ARG A 298 7.24 -5.83 26.58
N ALA A 299 7.40 -7.08 26.16
CA ALA A 299 8.55 -7.89 26.53
C ALA A 299 9.87 -7.35 25.94
N GLN A 300 9.82 -6.60 24.83
CA GLN A 300 10.97 -5.86 24.29
C GLN A 300 11.21 -4.51 25.01
N GLY A 301 10.39 -4.15 26.00
CA GLY A 301 10.48 -2.89 26.72
C GLY A 301 9.74 -1.72 26.06
N ALA A 302 8.95 -1.98 25.00
CA ALA A 302 8.13 -0.94 24.38
C ALA A 302 6.93 -0.57 25.28
N PRO A 303 6.59 0.73 25.42
CA PRO A 303 5.44 1.19 26.20
C PRO A 303 4.12 1.02 25.42
N ASP A 304 3.86 -0.18 24.90
CA ASP A 304 2.76 -0.45 23.97
C ASP A 304 1.41 -0.59 24.68
N LYS A 305 0.36 -0.15 23.98
CA LYS A 305 -1.03 -0.12 24.43
C LYS A 305 -1.76 -1.41 24.11
N ASP A 306 -2.79 -1.73 24.89
CA ASP A 306 -3.64 -2.88 24.60
C ASP A 306 -4.39 -2.64 23.28
N TYR A 307 -4.45 -3.66 22.44
CA TYR A 307 -5.32 -3.63 21.27
C TYR A 307 -6.77 -3.77 21.74
N HIS A 308 -7.59 -2.83 21.33
CA HIS A 308 -9.02 -2.85 21.56
C HIS A 308 -9.71 -2.79 20.21
N GLN A 309 -10.63 -3.72 19.96
CA GLN A 309 -11.47 -3.64 18.78
C GLN A 309 -12.25 -2.32 18.81
N HIS A 310 -12.23 -1.59 17.70
CA HIS A 310 -13.02 -0.38 17.55
C HIS A 310 -14.48 -0.66 17.92
N GLY A 311 -15.02 0.19 18.79
CA GLY A 311 -16.41 0.13 19.22
C GLY A 311 -16.75 -0.74 20.42
N THR A 312 -15.81 -1.50 20.98
CA THR A 312 -16.10 -2.42 22.10
C THR A 312 -15.73 -1.87 23.48
N HIS A 313 -15.26 -0.62 23.55
CA HIS A 313 -14.74 0.04 24.77
C HIS A 313 -15.06 1.55 24.78
N VAL A 314 -14.57 2.26 25.81
CA VAL A 314 -14.69 3.73 25.92
C VAL A 314 -14.03 4.41 24.71
N ASP A 315 -14.76 5.30 24.05
CA ASP A 315 -14.27 6.07 22.91
C ASP A 315 -13.00 6.87 23.27
N PRO A 316 -11.84 6.55 22.67
CA PRO A 316 -10.58 7.25 22.91
C PRO A 316 -10.64 8.73 22.53
N SER A 317 -11.52 9.14 21.62
CA SER A 317 -11.71 10.55 21.27
C SER A 317 -12.26 11.34 22.46
N LEU A 318 -13.17 10.75 23.24
CA LEU A 318 -13.70 11.40 24.44
C LEU A 318 -12.62 11.56 25.51
N ARG A 319 -11.73 10.56 25.65
CA ARG A 319 -10.57 10.66 26.56
C ARG A 319 -9.59 11.73 26.09
N ALA A 320 -9.27 11.76 24.80
CA ALA A 320 -8.39 12.77 24.20
C ALA A 320 -8.92 14.20 24.40
N LEU A 321 -10.25 14.36 24.47
CA LEU A 321 -10.92 15.62 24.74
C LEU A 321 -11.07 15.94 26.24
N GLY A 322 -10.64 15.06 27.14
CA GLY A 322 -10.82 15.24 28.59
C GLY A 322 -12.28 15.12 29.04
N LEU A 323 -13.13 14.44 28.27
CA LEU A 323 -14.57 14.30 28.54
C LEU A 323 -14.91 13.01 29.29
N VAL A 324 -13.92 12.18 29.63
CA VAL A 324 -14.07 10.99 30.47
C VAL A 324 -12.85 10.86 31.37
N ASP A 325 -13.06 10.82 32.68
CA ASP A 325 -12.02 10.59 33.69
C ASP A 325 -11.77 9.10 33.92
N ASP A 326 -10.53 8.75 34.29
CA ASP A 326 -10.05 7.38 34.54
C ASP A 326 -10.60 6.76 35.86
N HIS A 327 -11.57 7.42 36.49
CA HIS A 327 -12.16 7.02 37.75
C HIS A 327 -13.61 6.60 37.53
N GLY A 328 -13.86 5.29 37.64
CA GLY A 328 -15.18 4.67 37.56
C GLY A 328 -16.12 5.11 38.69
N HIS A 329 -16.64 6.33 38.59
CA HIS A 329 -17.77 6.77 39.38
C HIS A 329 -18.95 7.04 38.46
N ALA A 330 -19.92 6.14 38.54
CA ALA A 330 -21.27 6.41 38.08
C ALA A 330 -21.80 7.63 38.84
N HIS A 331 -21.96 8.74 38.13
CA HIS A 331 -22.76 9.85 38.59
C HIS A 331 -23.83 10.12 37.54
N ASP A 332 -25.06 9.71 37.88
CA ASP A 332 -26.24 10.45 37.49
C ASP A 332 -26.02 11.91 37.86
N ASP A 333 -25.97 12.82 36.88
CA ASP A 333 -27.03 13.79 36.60
C ASP A 333 -26.50 14.89 35.66
N HIS A 334 -27.31 15.21 34.64
CA HIS A 334 -27.19 16.36 33.73
C HIS A 334 -25.83 16.63 33.02
N SER A 335 -25.60 15.97 31.89
CA SER A 335 -24.58 16.39 30.92
C SER A 335 -25.00 17.69 30.21
N HIS A 336 -24.42 18.82 30.62
CA HIS A 336 -24.24 19.91 29.68
C HIS A 336 -23.15 19.48 28.69
N ASP A 337 -23.45 19.53 27.39
CA ASP A 337 -22.48 19.37 26.30
C ASP A 337 -21.35 20.41 26.46
N VAL A 338 -20.33 20.09 27.26
CA VAL A 338 -19.05 20.80 27.22
C VAL A 338 -18.26 20.16 26.09
N MET A 339 -18.59 20.53 24.85
CA MET A 339 -17.64 20.32 23.76
C MET A 339 -16.47 21.25 24.06
N ALA A 340 -15.35 20.69 24.55
CA ALA A 340 -14.10 21.44 24.62
C ALA A 340 -13.85 22.08 23.25
N GLU A 341 -13.61 23.40 23.22
CA GLU A 341 -13.29 24.10 21.98
C GLU A 341 -12.06 23.43 21.35
N TRP A 342 -12.24 22.86 20.17
CA TRP A 342 -11.15 22.22 19.45
C TRP A 342 -10.15 23.27 19.02
N PRO A 343 -8.83 22.99 19.14
CA PRO A 343 -7.85 23.82 18.46
C PRO A 343 -8.18 23.83 16.96
N GLU A 344 -8.16 25.02 16.34
CA GLU A 344 -8.34 25.18 14.90
C GLU A 344 -7.46 24.16 14.14
N PRO A 345 -7.99 23.32 13.24
CA PRO A 345 -7.20 22.28 12.56
C PRO A 345 -5.91 22.82 11.91
N SER A 346 -5.92 24.08 11.46
CA SER A 346 -4.75 24.76 10.92
C SER A 346 -3.61 25.02 11.91
N VAL A 347 -3.85 24.88 13.22
CA VAL A 347 -2.80 24.97 14.26
C VAL A 347 -2.19 23.61 14.60
N LEU A 348 -2.81 22.51 14.14
CA LEU A 348 -2.30 21.14 14.25
C LEU A 348 -1.52 20.71 13.00
N GLU A 349 -1.70 21.42 11.89
CA GLU A 349 -0.97 21.24 10.63
C GLU A 349 0.22 22.20 10.56
N HIS A 350 1.39 21.73 10.11
CA HIS A 350 2.54 22.63 9.96
C HIS A 350 2.34 23.53 8.72
N PRO A 351 2.48 24.87 8.82
CA PRO A 351 2.21 25.80 7.72
C PRO A 351 3.00 25.50 6.43
N GLU A 352 4.19 24.91 6.55
CA GLU A 352 4.99 24.47 5.40
C GLU A 352 4.35 23.32 4.61
N GLU A 353 3.49 22.50 5.20
CA GLU A 353 2.83 21.34 4.57
C GLU A 353 1.79 21.72 3.50
N ARG A 354 1.39 23.00 3.40
CA ARG A 354 0.43 23.51 2.41
C ARG A 354 1.07 24.18 1.18
N THR A 355 2.39 24.43 1.18
CA THR A 355 2.96 25.51 0.34
C THR A 355 3.85 25.07 -0.82
N ASP A 356 4.29 23.82 -0.89
CA ASP A 356 5.30 23.41 -1.88
C ASP A 356 4.74 22.94 -3.24
N ARG A 357 3.41 22.94 -3.44
CA ARG A 357 2.76 22.28 -4.59
C ARG A 357 3.15 20.79 -4.73
N ALA A 358 3.77 20.19 -3.72
CA ALA A 358 4.27 18.81 -3.70
C ALA A 358 3.30 17.87 -2.96
N HIS A 359 2.00 18.09 -3.15
CA HIS A 359 0.96 17.07 -2.97
C HIS A 359 1.00 16.03 -4.11
N ASN A 360 2.12 15.93 -4.84
CA ASN A 360 2.34 14.84 -5.75
C ASN A 360 2.75 13.61 -4.92
N TRP A 361 1.73 12.85 -4.54
CA TRP A 361 1.81 11.70 -3.65
C TRP A 361 2.63 10.52 -4.21
N GLY A 362 3.07 10.61 -5.47
CA GLY A 362 3.96 9.68 -6.15
C GLY A 362 5.39 10.19 -6.39
N THR A 363 5.77 11.39 -5.94
CA THR A 363 7.16 11.82 -6.01
C THR A 363 7.89 11.41 -4.73
N GLY A 364 8.67 10.34 -4.81
CA GLY A 364 9.51 9.86 -3.72
C GLY A 364 10.27 10.99 -3.04
N ARG A 365 10.05 11.11 -1.74
CA ARG A 365 10.78 12.08 -0.92
C ARG A 365 12.06 11.42 -0.44
N ASN A 366 13.19 12.07 -0.68
CA ASN A 366 14.46 11.74 -0.02
C ASN A 366 14.34 12.07 1.48
N TYR A 367 13.58 11.27 2.22
CA TYR A 367 13.53 11.36 3.68
C TYR A 367 14.66 10.50 4.23
N LYS A 368 15.76 11.14 4.62
CA LYS A 368 16.75 10.54 5.51
C LYS A 368 16.43 11.01 6.90
N GLN A 369 16.11 10.10 7.82
CA GLN A 369 15.86 10.46 9.22
C GLN A 369 17.15 11.03 9.81
N ASN A 370 17.28 12.36 9.82
CA ASN A 370 18.38 13.04 10.48
C ASN A 370 18.04 13.22 11.96
N ILE A 371 19.04 13.09 12.83
CA ILE A 371 18.87 13.36 14.27
C ILE A 371 18.36 14.79 14.44
N GLY A 372 17.17 14.95 15.04
CA GLY A 372 16.54 16.25 15.31
C GLY A 372 15.53 16.73 14.26
N GLN A 373 15.27 15.96 13.19
CA GLN A 373 14.18 16.24 12.25
C GLN A 373 12.86 15.67 12.79
N GLU A 374 11.81 16.49 12.82
CA GLU A 374 10.47 16.05 13.26
C GLU A 374 9.87 15.03 12.28
N THR A 375 9.27 13.98 12.83
CA THR A 375 8.53 12.98 12.05
C THR A 375 7.28 13.65 11.45
N PRO A 376 7.13 13.67 10.12
CA PRO A 376 5.95 14.23 9.49
C PRO A 376 4.67 13.59 10.00
N VAL A 377 3.62 14.40 10.18
CA VAL A 377 2.33 13.89 10.65
C VAL A 377 1.71 12.91 9.64
N PRO A 378 1.02 11.86 10.13
CA PRO A 378 0.31 10.92 9.28
C PRO A 378 -0.86 11.58 8.54
N ILE A 379 -1.23 11.03 7.39
CA ILE A 379 -2.41 11.44 6.62
C ILE A 379 -3.50 10.37 6.77
N ILE A 380 -4.71 10.82 7.12
CA ILE A 380 -5.93 10.01 6.99
C ILE A 380 -6.43 10.23 5.57
N SER A 381 -6.37 9.21 4.72
CA SER A 381 -6.86 9.34 3.35
C SER A 381 -8.39 9.41 3.35
N THR A 382 -8.95 10.53 2.91
CA THR A 382 -10.40 10.73 2.81
C THR A 382 -10.99 10.26 1.48
N LEU A 383 -10.18 9.74 0.54
CA LEU A 383 -10.61 9.32 -0.80
C LEU A 383 -10.02 7.95 -1.26
N PRO A 384 -10.06 6.88 -0.45
CA PRO A 384 -9.57 5.57 -0.92
C PRO A 384 -10.48 5.03 -2.04
N VAL A 385 -9.91 4.72 -3.21
CA VAL A 385 -10.60 3.93 -4.25
C VAL A 385 -10.53 2.46 -3.87
N ARG A 386 -11.68 1.76 -3.87
CA ARG A 386 -11.80 0.37 -3.40
C ARG A 386 -12.80 -0.45 -4.20
N SER A 387 -12.66 -1.77 -4.13
CA SER A 387 -13.62 -2.74 -4.64
C SER A 387 -15.00 -2.56 -4.00
N ARG A 388 -16.04 -2.70 -4.83
CA ARG A 388 -17.44 -2.81 -4.37
C ARG A 388 -17.88 -4.27 -4.24
N SER A 389 -17.20 -5.21 -4.88
CA SER A 389 -17.67 -6.60 -5.03
C SER A 389 -17.12 -7.57 -3.99
N ARG A 390 -16.03 -7.23 -3.28
CA ARG A 390 -15.42 -8.06 -2.25
C ARG A 390 -15.06 -7.25 -1.00
N GLY A 391 -15.36 -7.81 0.17
CA GLY A 391 -15.09 -7.21 1.49
C GLY A 391 -16.18 -6.21 1.95
N ARG A 392 -16.50 -6.23 3.24
CA ARG A 392 -17.41 -5.26 3.88
C ARG A 392 -16.63 -3.98 4.20
N TRP A 393 -17.27 -2.81 4.17
CA TRP A 393 -16.74 -1.62 4.85
C TRP A 393 -16.97 -1.77 6.36
N ASP A 394 -15.91 -1.78 7.15
CA ASP A 394 -15.94 -1.33 8.54
C ASP A 394 -15.24 0.03 8.63
N GLY A 395 -15.74 0.89 9.52
CA GLY A 395 -15.20 2.23 9.74
C GLY A 395 -13.88 2.22 10.51
N ASP A 396 -13.42 1.04 10.94
CA ASP A 396 -12.20 0.78 11.71
C ASP A 396 -10.92 1.18 10.94
N GLY A 397 -11.04 1.29 9.61
CA GLY A 397 -9.99 1.77 8.73
C GLY A 397 -9.69 3.27 8.86
N MET A 398 -10.71 4.08 9.16
CA MET A 398 -10.62 5.54 9.03
C MET A 398 -10.09 6.25 10.28
#